data_AF-N9LT72-F1
#
_entry.id   AF-N9LT72-F1
#
_cell.length_a   1.000
_cell.length_b   1.000
_cell.length_c   1.000
_cell.angle_alpha   90.00
_cell.angle_beta   90.00
_cell.angle_gamma   90.00
#
_symmetry.space_group_name_H-M   'P 1'
#
loop_
_entity.id
_entity.type
_entity.pdbx_description
1 polymer ?
#
loop_
_entity_poly.entity_id
_entity_poly.type
_entity_poly.pdbx_seq_one_letter_code
_entity_poly.pdbx_strand_id
1 'polypeptide(L)' 'MAELYVLTHATTEQFNELQEEFWEKESEIETAAREAIAHGFDVIAGAYGFTDADIEELIATRDW' A
#
# COMPACT_ATOMS: atom_id res chain seq x y z
N MET A 1 11.93 3.57 -10.33
CA MET A 1 11.02 2.40 -10.25
C MET A 1 11.47 1.40 -9.21
N ALA A 2 12.62 0.72 -9.32
CA ALA A 2 13.02 -0.27 -8.32
C ALA A 2 13.05 0.26 -6.87
N GLU A 3 13.64 1.44 -6.63
CA GLU A 3 13.67 2.05 -5.28
C GLU A 3 12.28 2.47 -4.78
N LEU A 4 11.38 2.89 -5.68
CA LEU A 4 10.00 3.22 -5.32
C LEU A 4 9.28 1.97 -4.83
N TYR A 5 9.37 0.86 -5.57
CA TYR A 5 8.72 -0.39 -5.20
C TYR A 5 9.29 -0.97 -3.91
N VAL A 6 10.60 -0.89 -3.68
CA VAL A 6 11.19 -1.27 -2.38
C VAL A 6 10.55 -0.49 -1.23
N LEU A 7 10.33 0.82 -1.39
CA LEU A 7 9.71 1.65 -0.36
C LEU A 7 8.21 1.34 -0.18
N THR A 8 7.45 1.19 -1.26
CA THR A 8 6.01 0.94 -1.17
C THR A 8 5.70 -0.48 -0.70
N HIS A 9 6.52 -1.48 -1.04
CA HIS A 9 6.41 -2.85 -0.52
C HIS A 9 6.67 -2.90 0.98
N ALA A 10 7.75 -2.28 1.46
CA ALA A 10 8.05 -2.20 2.89
C ALA A 10 6.99 -1.41 3.68
N THR A 11 6.33 -0.44 3.04
CA THR A 11 5.22 0.30 3.66
C THR A 11 3.94 -0.53 3.68
N THR A 12 3.67 -1.27 2.61
CA THR A 12 2.52 -2.19 2.52
C THR A 12 2.63 -3.31 3.56
N GLU A 13 3.84 -3.84 3.79
CA GLU A 13 4.09 -4.82 4.86
C GLU A 13 3.75 -4.28 6.26
N GLN A 14 3.99 -2.98 6.53
CA GLN A 14 3.56 -2.36 7.79
C GLN A 14 2.04 -2.23 7.90
N PHE A 15 1.32 -2.08 6.77
CA PHE A 15 -0.13 -2.12 6.77
C PHE A 15 -0.68 -3.54 7.00
N ASN A 16 0.00 -4.56 6.50
CA ASN A 16 -0.30 -5.97 6.82
C ASN A 16 -0.14 -6.22 8.33
N GLU A 17 0.95 -5.75 8.95
CA GLU A 17 1.14 -5.84 10.40
C GLU A 17 -0.01 -5.15 11.17
N LEU A 18 -0.46 -3.97 10.71
CA LEU A 18 -1.61 -3.29 11.29
C LEU A 18 -2.92 -4.08 11.09
N GLN A 19 -3.10 -4.72 9.93
CA GLN A 19 -4.26 -5.55 9.63
C GLN A 19 -4.34 -6.78 10.55
N GLU A 20 -3.20 -7.39 10.88
CA GLU A 20 -3.13 -8.46 11.88
C GLU A 20 -3.61 -7.98 13.26
N GLU A 21 -3.19 -6.79 13.71
CA GLU A 21 -3.69 -6.20 14.96
C GLU A 21 -5.22 -5.96 14.95
N PHE A 22 -5.78 -5.60 13.79
CA PHE A 22 -7.23 -5.43 13.63
C PHE A 22 -7.96 -6.78 13.71
N TRP A 23 -7.43 -7.82 13.07
CA TRP A 23 -8.02 -9.16 13.11
C TRP A 23 -8.03 -9.74 14.54
N GLU A 24 -6.99 -9.50 15.34
CA GLU A 24 -6.97 -9.86 16.77
C GLU A 24 -8.09 -9.21 17.59
N LYS A 25 -8.72 -8.15 17.06
CA LYS A 25 -9.83 -7.42 17.68
C LYS A 25 -11.17 -7.66 16.97
N GLU A 26 -11.28 -8.71 16.16
CA GLU A 26 -12.47 -9.00 15.35
C GLU A 26 -12.84 -7.82 14.41
N SER A 27 -11.82 -7.09 13.93
CA SER A 27 -11.95 -5.93 13.07
C SER A 27 -11.11 -6.11 11.80
N GLU A 28 -11.26 -5.20 10.85
CA GLU A 28 -10.53 -5.23 9.58
C GLU A 28 -10.23 -3.80 9.08
N ILE A 29 -9.13 -3.62 8.33
CA ILE A 29 -8.93 -2.38 7.57
C ILE A 29 -9.99 -2.33 6.48
N GLU A 30 -10.90 -1.37 6.55
CA GLU A 30 -12.00 -1.21 5.61
C GLU A 30 -11.51 -1.14 4.14
N THR A 31 -12.31 -1.67 3.21
CA THR A 31 -12.00 -1.64 1.77
C THR A 31 -11.66 -0.24 1.27
N ALA A 32 -12.40 0.78 1.71
CA ALA A 32 -12.13 2.16 1.35
C ALA A 32 -10.76 2.67 1.86
N ALA A 33 -10.29 2.18 3.01
CA ALA A 33 -8.97 2.52 3.53
C ALA A 33 -7.86 1.85 2.73
N ARG A 34 -8.06 0.60 2.31
CA ARG A 34 -7.15 -0.14 1.40
C ARG A 34 -6.99 0.57 0.06
N GLU A 35 -8.09 0.99 -0.53
CA GLU A 35 -8.09 1.78 -1.77
C GLU A 35 -7.40 3.13 -1.57
N ALA A 36 -7.61 3.79 -0.44
CA ALA A 36 -6.95 5.05 -0.12
C ALA A 36 -5.43 4.90 0.05
N ILE A 37 -4.94 3.78 0.60
CA ILE A 37 -3.51 3.47 0.69
C ILE A 37 -2.90 3.36 -0.72
N ALA A 38 -3.52 2.55 -1.58
CA ALA A 38 -3.07 2.35 -2.97
C ALA A 38 -3.05 3.67 -3.75
N HIS A 39 -4.13 4.45 -3.66
CA HIS A 39 -4.25 5.76 -4.30
C HIS A 39 -3.24 6.77 -3.71
N GLY A 40 -2.94 6.69 -2.42
CA GLY A 40 -1.90 7.49 -1.78
C GLY A 40 -0.53 7.26 -2.42
N PHE A 41 -0.16 6.01 -2.69
CA PHE A 41 1.08 5.70 -3.41
C PHE A 41 1.07 6.22 -4.84
N ASP A 42 -0.04 6.10 -5.57
CA ASP A 42 -0.16 6.62 -6.94
C ASP A 42 0.04 8.15 -6.99
N VAL A 43 -0.61 8.90 -6.08
CA VAL A 43 -0.46 10.35 -5.97
C VAL A 43 0.99 10.74 -5.65
N ILE A 44 1.63 10.05 -4.71
CA ILE A 44 3.03 10.30 -4.35
C ILE A 44 3.95 9.96 -5.52
N ALA A 45 3.77 8.81 -6.17
CA ALA A 45 4.56 8.40 -7.33
C ALA A 45 4.48 9.45 -8.45
N GLY A 46 3.28 9.93 -8.77
CA GLY A 46 3.06 11.00 -9.73
C GLY A 46 3.74 12.31 -9.35
N ALA A 47 3.67 12.73 -8.08
CA ALA A 47 4.31 13.94 -7.59
C ALA A 47 5.85 13.92 -7.72
N TYR A 48 6.46 12.73 -7.66
CA TYR A 48 7.91 12.53 -7.80
C TYR A 48 8.34 12.12 -9.22
N GLY A 49 7.44 12.15 -10.21
CA GLY A 49 7.75 11.91 -11.62
C GLY A 49 7.77 10.43 -12.03
N PHE A 50 7.24 9.53 -11.20
CA PHE A 50 7.06 8.11 -11.54
C PHE A 50 5.70 7.87 -12.20
N THR A 51 5.42 8.54 -13.31
CA THR A 51 4.09 8.54 -13.97
C THR A 51 3.70 7.20 -14.60
N ASP A 52 4.66 6.31 -14.81
CA ASP A 52 4.44 4.97 -15.38
C ASP A 52 4.47 3.87 -14.30
N ALA A 53 4.43 4.23 -13.01
CA ALA A 53 4.33 3.25 -11.94
C ALA A 53 2.99 2.51 -12.00
N ASP A 54 3.02 1.18 -11.88
CA ASP A 54 1.81 0.37 -11.83
C ASP A 54 1.27 0.36 -10.40
N ILE A 55 0.03 0.81 -10.21
CA ILE A 55 -0.61 0.83 -8.90
C ILE A 55 -0.69 -0.56 -8.27
N GLU A 56 -0.89 -1.63 -9.06
CA GLU A 56 -0.90 -3.00 -8.54
C GLU A 56 0.48 -3.44 -8.06
N GLU A 57 1.55 -2.97 -8.72
CA GLU A 57 2.92 -3.23 -8.32
C GLU A 57 3.29 -2.43 -7.06
N LEU A 58 2.80 -1.20 -6.90
CA LEU A 58 3.04 -0.37 -5.72
C LEU A 58 2.58 -1.06 -4.41
N ILE A 59 1.49 -1.84 -4.48
CA ILE A 59 0.90 -2.59 -3.36
C ILE A 59 1.05 -4.12 -3.51
N ALA A 60 2.05 -4.60 -4.23
CA ALA A 60 2.17 -6.02 -4.57
C ALA A 60 2.29 -6.95 -3.35
N THR A 61 2.78 -6.45 -2.21
CA THR A 61 2.96 -7.22 -0.97
C THR A 61 1.76 -7.21 -0.04
N ARG A 62 0.61 -6.64 -0.45
CA ARG A 62 -0.61 -6.62 0.36
C ARG A 62 -1.10 -8.05 0.65
N ASP A 63 -1.63 -8.26 1.84
CA ASP A 63 -2.19 -9.57 2.27
C ASP A 63 -3.72 -9.57 2.43
N TRP A 64 -4.36 -8.48 2.04
CA TRP A 64 -5.77 -8.17 2.31
C TRP A 64 -6.68 -8.17 1.08
#